data_AF-A0A6N3ERI0-F1
#
_entry.id   AF-A0A6N3ERI0-F1
#
_cell.length_a   1.000
_cell.length_b   1.000
_cell.length_c   1.000
_cell.angle_alpha   90.00
_cell.angle_beta   90.00
_cell.angle_gamma   90.00
#
_symmetry.space_group_name_H-M   'P 1'
#
loop_
_entity.id
_entity.type
_entity.pdbx_description
1 polymer ?
#
loop_
_entity_poly.entity_id
_entity_poly.type
_entity_poly.pdbx_seq_one_letter_code
_entity_poly.pdbx_strand_id
1 'polypeptide(L)' 'MLRFLLLLVVVSLIYVVVKYLYIVVSKFLKHYPYTKDNYIVKNILLVSDTKYSFIDFIIIMTLVYLAFYSNFFKIT' A
#
# COMPACT_ATOMS: atom_id res chain seq x y z
N MET A 1 19.85 -9.12 12.19
CA MET A 1 18.44 -9.21 12.63
C MET A 1 17.78 -7.86 12.90
N LEU A 2 18.34 -6.99 13.75
CA LEU A 2 17.74 -5.67 14.06
C LEU A 2 17.40 -4.83 12.82
N ARG A 3 18.30 -4.76 11.83
CA ARG A 3 18.09 -4.02 10.57
C ARG A 3 16.88 -4.51 9.77
N PHE A 4 16.67 -5.83 9.73
CA PHE A 4 15.52 -6.43 9.04
C PHE A 4 14.21 -6.08 9.76
N LEU A 5 14.21 -6.16 11.09
CA LEU A 5 13.06 -5.84 11.93
C LEU A 5 12.67 -4.36 11.79
N LEU A 6 13.66 -3.46 11.78
CA LEU A 6 13.48 -2.03 11.58
C LEU A 6 12.92 -1.73 10.16
N LEU A 7 13.44 -2.41 9.14
CA LEU A 7 12.94 -2.30 7.77
C LEU A 7 11.48 -2.79 7.65
N LEU A 8 11.13 -3.89 8.31
CA LEU A 8 9.76 -4.41 8.33
C LEU A 8 8.78 -3.42 8.96
N VAL A 9 9.16 -2.76 10.06
CA VAL A 9 8.35 -1.72 10.70
C VAL A 9 8.16 -0.52 9.77
N VAL A 10 9.23 -0.04 9.15
CA VAL A 10 9.19 1.11 8.24
C VAL A 10 8.33 0.83 7.01
N VAL A 11 8.52 -0.32 6.36
CA VAL A 11 7.73 -0.71 5.18
C VAL A 11 6.26 -0.85 5.53
N SER A 12 5.94 -1.46 6.68
CA SER A 12 4.56 -1.58 7.16
C SER A 12 3.91 -0.21 7.39
N LEU A 13 4.63 0.73 8.02
CA LEU A 13 4.16 2.09 8.24
C LEU A 13 3.88 2.82 6.92
N ILE A 14 4.82 2.79 5.99
CA ILE A 14 4.68 3.41 4.67
C ILE A 14 3.47 2.82 3.94
N TYR A 15 3.34 1.49 3.93
CA TYR A 15 2.22 0.82 3.28
C TYR A 15 0.86 1.26 3.85
N VAL A 16 0.74 1.34 5.17
CA VAL A 16 -0.51 1.79 5.83
C VAL A 16 -0.84 3.23 5.45
N VAL A 17 0.15 4.14 5.45
CA VAL A 17 -0.04 5.54 5.05
C VAL A 17 -0.50 5.65 3.60
N VAL A 18 0.15 4.92 2.69
CA VAL A 18 -0.22 4.90 1.26
C VAL A 18 -1.62 4.33 1.06
N LYS A 19 -1.97 3.22 1.73
CA LYS A 19 -3.31 2.62 1.69
C LYS A 19 -4.37 3.62 2.19
N TYR A 20 -4.08 4.33 3.28
CA TYR A 20 -5.01 5.33 3.81
C TYR A 20 -5.21 6.51 2.85
N LEU A 21 -4.11 7.05 2.29
CA LEU A 21 -4.18 8.10 1.28
C LEU A 21 -4.99 7.67 0.05
N TYR A 22 -4.76 6.44 -0.43
CA TYR A 22 -5.51 5.86 -1.54
C TYR A 22 -7.02 5.84 -1.24
N ILE A 23 -7.42 5.43 -0.04
CA ILE A 23 -8.83 5.40 0.38
C ILE A 23 -9.42 6.82 0.46
N VAL A 24 -8.68 7.79 1.01
CA VAL A 24 -9.14 9.19 1.11
C VAL A 24 -9.33 9.79 -0.28
N VAL A 25 -8.36 9.64 -1.17
CA VAL A 25 -8.43 10.12 -2.56
C VAL A 25 -9.59 9.46 -3.29
N SER A 26 -9.78 8.14 -3.11
CA SER A 26 -10.91 7.41 -3.69
C SER A 26 -12.26 7.94 -3.23
N LYS A 27 -12.41 8.24 -1.93
CA LYS A 27 -13.63 8.87 -1.39
C LYS A 27 -13.86 10.26 -1.95
N PHE A 28 -12.80 11.06 -2.08
CA PHE A 28 -12.88 12.41 -2.62
C PHE A 28 -13.31 12.41 -4.09
N LEU A 29 -12.72 11.53 -4.91
CA LEU A 29 -13.06 11.36 -6.32
C LEU A 29 -14.51 10.90 -6.53
N LYS A 30 -15.10 10.16 -5.59
CA LYS A 30 -16.52 9.77 -5.64
C LYS A 30 -17.48 10.95 -5.45
N HIS A 31 -17.05 11.98 -4.73
CA HIS A 31 -17.87 13.17 -4.46
C HIS A 31 -17.84 14.17 -5.62
N TYR A 32 -16.83 14.10 -6.49
CA TYR A 32 -16.72 14.96 -7.65
C TYR A 32 -17.66 14.50 -8.80
N PRO A 33 -18.50 15.39 -9.34
CA PRO A 33 -19.49 15.04 -10.37
C PRO A 33 -18.84 14.59 -11.68
N TYR A 34 -17.64 15.07 -12.00
CA TYR A 34 -16.91 14.72 -13.23
C TYR A 34 -16.29 13.31 -13.23
N THR A 35 -16.09 12.71 -12.06
CA THR A 35 -15.41 11.41 -11.88
C THR A 35 -16.34 10.30 -11.41
N LYS A 36 -17.60 10.63 -11.10
CA LYS A 36 -18.61 9.71 -10.55
C LYS A 36 -19.05 8.62 -11.55
N ASP A 37 -19.09 8.93 -12.83
CA ASP A 37 -19.47 8.00 -13.89
C ASP A 37 -18.28 7.21 -14.47
N ASN A 38 -17.07 7.48 -13.96
CA ASN A 38 -15.89 6.78 -14.40
C ASN A 38 -15.86 5.37 -13.78
N TYR A 39 -15.96 4.35 -14.64
CA TYR A 39 -15.99 2.92 -14.28
C TYR A 39 -14.84 2.54 -13.33
N ILE A 40 -13.67 3.13 -13.52
CA ILE A 40 -12.47 2.91 -12.70
C ILE A 40 -12.68 3.38 -11.26
N VAL A 41 -13.29 4.56 -11.07
CA VAL A 41 -13.61 5.13 -9.75
C VAL A 41 -14.71 4.33 -9.05
N LYS A 42 -15.68 3.83 -9.82
CA LYS A 42 -16.83 3.10 -9.27
C LYS A 42 -16.51 1.65 -8.89
N ASN A 43 -15.67 0.95 -9.64
CA ASN A 43 -15.45 -0.50 -9.49
C ASN A 43 -14.03 -0.90 -9.06
N ILE A 44 -12.99 -0.11 -9.36
CA ILE A 44 -11.59 -0.50 -9.08
C ILE A 44 -11.09 0.17 -7.79
N LEU A 45 -11.40 1.47 -7.61
CA LEU A 45 -11.00 2.23 -6.42
C LEU A 45 -11.72 1.80 -5.13
N LEU A 46 -12.89 1.15 -5.25
CA LEU A 46 -13.80 0.83 -4.13
C LEU A 46 -13.71 -0.61 -3.58
N VAL A 47 -12.87 -1.47 -4.14
CA VAL A 47 -12.64 -2.83 -3.58
C VAL A 47 -11.62 -2.78 -2.41
N SER A 48 -11.06 -1.60 -2.13
CA SER A 48 -10.15 -1.42 -0.99
C SER A 48 -10.93 -1.34 0.33
N ASP A 49 -11.15 -2.50 0.96
CA ASP A 49 -11.65 -2.55 2.33
C ASP A 49 -10.60 -1.96 3.30
N THR A 50 -11.08 -1.24 4.30
CA THR A 50 -10.25 -0.62 5.35
C THR A 50 -9.57 -1.67 6.24
N LYS A 51 -10.05 -2.91 6.22
CA LYS A 51 -9.48 -4.01 6.98
C LYS A 51 -8.14 -4.44 6.41
N TYR A 52 -7.25 -4.81 7.31
CA TYR A 52 -5.99 -5.42 6.95
C TYR A 52 -6.25 -6.86 6.52
N SER A 53 -6.01 -7.16 5.24
CA SER A 53 -6.25 -8.46 4.64
C SER A 53 -4.97 -9.30 4.60
N PHE A 54 -5.11 -10.61 4.39
CA PHE A 54 -3.96 -11.49 4.15
C PHE A 54 -3.16 -11.07 2.90
N ILE A 55 -3.81 -10.46 1.91
CA ILE A 55 -3.15 -9.94 0.72
C ILE A 55 -2.24 -8.76 1.10
N ASP A 56 -2.66 -7.88 2.00
CA ASP A 56 -1.84 -6.76 2.47
C ASP A 56 -0.55 -7.26 3.14
N PHE A 57 -0.65 -8.34 3.92
CA PHE A 57 0.50 -9.00 4.53
C PHE A 57 1.47 -9.57 3.49
N ILE A 58 0.97 -10.25 2.45
CA ILE A 58 1.80 -10.75 1.35
C ILE A 58 2.54 -9.59 0.69
N ILE A 59 1.85 -8.50 0.36
CA ILE A 59 2.45 -7.33 -0.29
C ILE A 59 3.57 -6.74 0.57
N ILE A 60 3.33 -6.54 1.87
CA ILE A 60 4.35 -6.01 2.77
C ILE A 60 5.55 -6.95 2.87
N MET A 61 5.34 -8.25 2.98
CA MET A 61 6.43 -9.23 3.01
C MET A 61 7.24 -9.23 1.71
N THR A 62 6.59 -9.13 0.56
CA THR A 62 7.27 -9.01 -0.75
C THR A 62 8.08 -7.72 -0.83
N LEU A 63 7.54 -6.58 -0.37
CA LEU A 63 8.25 -5.30 -0.36
C LEU A 63 9.45 -5.33 0.57
N VAL A 64 9.31 -5.90 1.77
CA VAL A 64 10.41 -6.10 2.72
C VAL A 64 11.49 -6.97 2.11
N TYR A 65 11.12 -8.08 1.45
CA TYR A 65 12.07 -8.97 0.78
C TYR A 65 12.83 -8.24 -0.34
N LEU A 66 12.14 -7.51 -1.22
CA LEU A 66 12.75 -6.74 -2.30
C LEU A 66 13.67 -5.63 -1.78
N ALA A 67 13.24 -4.89 -0.76
CA ALA A 67 14.02 -3.82 -0.15
C ALA A 67 15.24 -4.36 0.61
N PHE A 68 15.14 -5.54 1.21
CA PHE A 68 16.27 -6.20 1.84
C PHE A 68 17.27 -6.72 0.79
N TYR A 69 16.79 -7.40 -0.26
CA TYR A 69 17.63 -7.94 -1.33
C TYR A 69 18.36 -6.83 -2.11
N SER A 70 17.66 -5.74 -2.44
CA SER A 70 18.26 -4.58 -3.13
C SER A 70 19.29 -3.82 -2.29
N ASN A 71 19.09 -3.71 -0.97
CA ASN A 71 20.10 -3.13 -0.08
C ASN A 71 21.28 -4.08 0.16
N PHE A 72 21.07 -5.40 0.10
CA PHE A 72 22.15 -6.39 0.25
C PHE A 72 23.19 -6.27 -0.86
N PHE A 73 22.74 -6.07 -2.11
CA PHE A 73 23.62 -5.88 -3.28
C PHE A 73 24.38 -4.55 -3.31
N LYS A 74 23.99 -3.56 -2.48
CA LYS A 74 24.73 -2.30 -2.35
C LYS A 74 25.87 -2.36 -1.33
N ILE A 75 25.93 -3.41 -0.51
CA ILE A 75 26.89 -3.55 0.59
C ILE A 75 27.96 -4.62 0.28
N THR A 76 27.74 -5.49 -0.70
CA THR A 76 28.74 -6.38 -1.32
C THR A 76 29.35 -5.75 -2.56
#